data_AF-A0A945Y9Q0-F1
#
_entry.id   AF-A0A945Y9Q0-F1
#
_cell.length_a   1.000
_cell.length_b   1.000
_cell.length_c   1.000
_cell.angle_alpha   90.00
_cell.angle_beta   90.00
_cell.angle_gamma   90.00
#
_symmetry.space_group_name_H-M   'P 1'
#
loop_
_entity.id
_entity.type
_entity.pdbx_description
1 polymer ?
#
loop_
_entity_poly.entity_id
_entity_poly.type
_entity_poly.pdbx_seq_one_letter_code
_entity_poly.pdbx_strand_id
1 'polypeptide(L)'
;KDHTVYGPSKAALSMLTKTLAKDLAPEIRVNGVSPGAILWPDEGMPEKIAETIIKQVPMKRVGDPTDIARTVLFLVKDAPYITGQIIAVDGGRSVGW
;
A
#
# COMPACT_ATOMS: atom_id res chain seq x y z
N LYS A 1 14.82 11.17 -3.67
CA LYS A 1 14.66 12.39 -4.51
C LYS A 1 13.33 12.24 -5.26
N ASP A 2 12.68 13.34 -5.65
CA ASP A 2 11.33 13.39 -6.25
C ASP A 2 10.11 13.25 -5.32
N HIS A 3 10.29 13.56 -4.03
CA HIS A 3 9.19 13.60 -3.06
C HIS A 3 8.08 14.57 -3.46
N THR A 4 8.42 15.64 -4.19
CA THR A 4 7.49 16.66 -4.70
C THR A 4 6.57 16.14 -5.81
N VAL A 5 6.92 15.05 -6.50
CA VAL A 5 6.04 14.40 -7.48
C VAL A 5 5.40 13.15 -6.88
N TYR A 6 6.20 12.37 -6.14
CA TYR A 6 5.74 11.11 -5.55
C TYR A 6 4.65 11.32 -4.49
N GLY A 7 4.83 12.26 -3.55
CA GLY A 7 3.85 12.52 -2.49
C GLY A 7 2.49 12.95 -3.05
N PRO A 8 2.43 14.02 -3.87
CA PRO A 8 1.18 14.46 -4.47
C PRO A 8 0.52 13.41 -5.36
N SER A 9 1.27 12.63 -6.15
CA SER A 9 0.69 11.57 -6.99
C SER A 9 0.04 10.46 -6.16
N LYS A 10 0.64 10.05 -5.03
CA LYS A 10 0.03 9.06 -4.12
C LYS A 10 -1.19 9.62 -3.39
N ALA A 11 -1.18 10.90 -3.00
CA ALA A 11 -2.35 11.57 -2.44
C ALA A 11 -3.50 11.65 -3.46
N ALA A 12 -3.20 12.02 -4.71
CA ALA A 12 -4.17 12.07 -5.80
C ALA A 12 -4.77 10.69 -6.10
N LEU A 13 -3.94 9.64 -6.17
CA LEU A 13 -4.40 8.26 -6.36
C LEU A 13 -5.33 7.79 -5.22
N SER A 14 -5.01 8.16 -3.98
CA SER A 14 -5.85 7.88 -2.81
C SER A 14 -7.22 8.54 -2.93
N MET A 15 -7.28 9.81 -3.36
CA MET A 15 -8.55 10.49 -3.59
C MET A 15 -9.32 9.88 -4.77
N LEU A 16 -8.64 9.59 -5.88
CA LEU A 16 -9.24 8.99 -7.07
C LEU A 16 -9.90 7.64 -6.75
N THR A 17 -9.26 6.82 -5.91
CA THR A 17 -9.84 5.56 -5.42
C THR A 17 -11.19 5.79 -4.76
N LYS A 18 -11.29 6.82 -3.90
CA LYS A 18 -12.51 7.14 -3.14
C LYS A 18 -13.60 7.74 -4.01
N THR A 19 -13.25 8.59 -4.99
CA THR A 19 -14.25 9.21 -5.87
C THR A 19 -14.79 8.19 -6.87
N LEU A 20 -13.92 7.40 -7.51
CA LEU A 20 -14.37 6.33 -8.41
C LEU A 20 -15.22 5.27 -7.71
N ALA A 21 -14.93 4.96 -6.44
CA ALA A 21 -15.76 4.07 -5.64
C ALA A 21 -17.21 4.58 -5.47
N LYS A 22 -17.42 5.90 -5.48
CA LYS A 22 -18.77 6.51 -5.43
C LYS A 22 -19.40 6.54 -6.81
N ASP A 23 -18.64 6.97 -7.81
CA ASP A 23 -19.15 7.23 -9.16
C ASP A 23 -19.52 5.95 -9.92
N LEU A 24 -18.87 4.82 -9.58
CA LEU A 24 -19.06 3.55 -10.29
C LEU A 24 -19.89 2.52 -9.52
N ALA A 25 -20.33 2.85 -8.30
CA ALA A 25 -21.19 1.97 -7.52
C ALA A 25 -22.67 2.07 -7.97
N PRO A 26 -23.45 0.98 -7.89
CA PRO A 26 -23.10 -0.34 -7.34
C PRO A 26 -22.40 -1.30 -8.32
N GLU A 27 -22.24 -0.94 -9.58
CA GLU A 27 -21.78 -1.85 -10.64
C GLU A 27 -20.31 -2.27 -10.47
N ILE A 28 -19.45 -1.35 -10.02
CA ILE A 28 -18.00 -1.58 -9.85
C ILE A 28 -17.56 -1.11 -8.46
N ARG A 29 -16.79 -1.96 -7.78
CA ARG A 29 -16.07 -1.61 -6.55
C ARG A 29 -14.67 -1.14 -6.87
N VAL A 30 -14.20 -0.12 -6.15
CA VAL A 30 -12.85 0.43 -6.33
C VAL A 30 -12.15 0.49 -4.99
N ASN A 31 -10.99 -0.14 -4.88
CA ASN A 31 -10.18 -0.14 -3.66
C ASN A 31 -8.70 0.01 -4.01
N GLY A 32 -7.92 0.53 -3.07
CA GLY A 32 -6.47 0.63 -3.16
C GLY A 32 -5.77 -0.33 -2.21
N VAL A 33 -4.52 -0.67 -2.54
CA VAL A 33 -3.58 -1.32 -1.63
C VAL A 33 -2.37 -0.39 -1.49
N SER A 34 -1.92 -0.17 -0.26
CA SER A 34 -0.79 0.71 0.07
C SER A 34 0.38 -0.11 0.63
N PRO A 35 1.35 -0.51 -0.22
CA PRO A 35 2.50 -1.28 0.20
C PRO A 35 3.46 -0.48 1.09
N GLY A 36 4.07 -1.16 2.06
CA GLY A 36 5.22 -0.67 2.82
C GLY A 36 6.57 -1.04 2.19
N ALA A 37 7.55 -1.36 3.04
CA ALA A 37 8.82 -1.91 2.58
C ALA A 37 8.61 -3.37 2.14
N ILE A 38 8.48 -3.59 0.82
CA ILE A 38 8.25 -4.91 0.20
C ILE A 38 9.43 -5.33 -0.68
N LEU A 39 9.79 -4.49 -1.66
CA LEU A 39 10.91 -4.72 -2.57
C LEU A 39 11.92 -3.58 -2.44
N TRP A 40 13.19 -3.94 -2.38
CA TRP A 40 14.28 -2.99 -2.52
C TRP A 40 14.52 -2.68 -4.01
N PRO A 41 15.14 -1.54 -4.35
CA PRO A 41 15.58 -1.27 -5.71
C PRO A 41 16.50 -2.38 -6.24
N ASP A 42 16.53 -2.60 -7.55
CA ASP A 42 17.38 -3.62 -8.18
C ASP A 42 18.88 -3.38 -7.94
N GLU A 43 19.28 -2.12 -7.79
CA GLU A 43 20.63 -1.70 -7.40
C GLU A 43 20.95 -1.98 -5.91
N GLY A 44 19.98 -2.53 -5.18
CA GLY A 44 20.03 -2.77 -3.75
C GLY A 44 19.71 -1.52 -2.92
N MET A 45 19.61 -1.74 -1.61
CA MET A 45 19.53 -0.68 -0.62
C MET A 45 20.74 -0.81 0.31
N PRO A 46 21.45 0.28 0.66
CA PRO A 46 22.51 0.21 1.65
C PRO A 46 22.01 -0.41 2.96
N GLU A 47 22.75 -1.39 3.48
CA GLU A 47 22.33 -2.23 4.61
C GLU A 47 21.87 -1.40 5.83
N LYS A 48 22.66 -0.37 6.20
CA LYS A 48 22.31 0.55 7.30
C LYS A 48 20.97 1.26 7.10
N ILE A 49 20.62 1.61 5.87
CA ILE A 49 19.35 2.27 5.55
C ILE A 49 18.21 1.25 5.63
N ALA A 50 18.41 0.06 5.06
CA ALA A 50 17.44 -1.03 5.13
C ALA A 50 17.12 -1.40 6.58
N GLU A 51 18.13 -1.58 7.43
CA GLU A 51 17.97 -1.84 8.87
C GLU A 51 17.19 -0.73 9.57
N THR A 52 17.48 0.53 9.27
CA THR A 52 16.79 1.69 9.86
C THR A 52 15.30 1.68 9.50
N ILE A 53 14.98 1.36 8.25
CA ILE A 53 13.60 1.22 7.79
C ILE A 53 12.92 0.04 8.51
N ILE A 54 13.56 -1.13 8.57
CA ILE A 54 12.99 -2.33 9.20
C ILE A 54 12.75 -2.11 10.70
N LYS A 55 13.60 -1.35 11.40
CA LYS A 55 13.40 -0.99 12.81
C LYS A 55 12.11 -0.20 13.05
N GLN A 56 11.68 0.60 12.07
CA GLN A 56 10.41 1.35 12.14
C GLN A 56 9.18 0.48 11.82
N VAL A 57 9.36 -0.70 11.23
CA VAL A 57 8.26 -1.64 10.97
C VAL A 57 7.96 -2.42 12.25
N PRO A 58 6.72 -2.40 12.80
CA PRO A 58 6.35 -3.21 13.95
C PRO A 58 6.61 -4.71 13.79
N MET A 59 6.37 -5.26 12.59
CA MET A 59 6.65 -6.68 12.28
C MET A 59 8.15 -7.02 12.14
N LYS A 60 9.06 -6.04 12.24
CA LYS A 60 10.53 -6.21 12.21
C LYS A 60 11.08 -7.01 11.01
N ARG A 61 10.36 -6.98 9.89
CA ARG A 61 10.77 -7.62 8.63
C ARG A 61 10.31 -6.82 7.43
N VAL A 62 10.92 -7.10 6.29
CA VAL A 62 10.43 -6.70 4.97
C VAL A 62 9.21 -7.58 4.63
N GLY A 63 8.22 -7.01 3.94
CA GLY A 63 7.10 -7.76 3.40
C GLY A 63 7.45 -8.49 2.10
N ASP A 64 6.62 -9.42 1.68
CA ASP A 64 6.80 -10.13 0.41
C ASP A 64 5.80 -9.63 -0.65
N PRO A 65 6.12 -9.62 -1.95
CA PRO A 65 5.13 -9.33 -3.00
C PRO A 65 3.84 -10.19 -2.89
N THR A 66 3.97 -11.41 -2.36
CA THR A 66 2.83 -12.30 -2.09
C THR A 66 1.91 -11.76 -1.00
N ASP A 67 2.42 -10.98 -0.04
CA ASP A 67 1.58 -10.29 0.97
C ASP A 67 0.63 -9.31 0.27
N ILE A 68 1.10 -8.57 -0.74
CA ILE A 68 0.27 -7.67 -1.55
C ILE A 68 -0.73 -8.46 -2.40
N ALA A 69 -0.25 -9.51 -3.09
CA ALA A 69 -1.08 -10.32 -3.97
C ALA A 69 -2.26 -10.97 -3.22
N ARG A 70 -2.02 -11.45 -1.99
CA ARG A 70 -3.08 -12.02 -1.14
C ARG A 70 -4.16 -10.99 -0.76
N THR A 71 -3.78 -9.74 -0.45
CA THR A 71 -4.75 -8.67 -0.17
C THR A 71 -5.56 -8.31 -1.41
N VAL A 72 -4.93 -8.24 -2.59
CA VAL A 72 -5.65 -8.01 -3.86
C VAL A 72 -6.62 -9.15 -4.14
N LEU A 73 -6.19 -10.40 -3.96
CA LEU A 73 -7.03 -11.58 -4.15
C LEU A 73 -8.27 -11.54 -3.24
N PHE A 74 -8.09 -11.20 -1.96
CA PHE A 74 -9.19 -11.00 -1.01
C PHE A 74 -10.18 -9.92 -1.50
N LEU A 75 -9.68 -8.75 -1.93
CA LEU A 75 -10.53 -7.65 -2.41
C LEU A 75 -11.37 -8.04 -3.64
N VAL A 76 -10.82 -8.92 -4.49
CA VAL A 76 -11.50 -9.43 -5.69
C VAL A 76 -12.50 -10.52 -5.34
N LYS A 77 -12.11 -11.52 -4.53
CA LYS A 77 -12.89 -12.74 -4.32
C LYS A 77 -13.84 -12.69 -3.14
N ASP A 78 -13.41 -12.10 -2.02
CA ASP A 78 -14.02 -12.36 -0.71
C ASP A 78 -14.58 -11.09 -0.04
N ALA A 79 -14.49 -9.94 -0.72
CA ALA A 79 -14.86 -8.63 -0.16
C ALA A 79 -15.99 -7.92 -0.94
N PRO A 80 -17.16 -8.55 -1.14
CA PRO A 80 -18.22 -8.01 -2.02
C PRO A 80 -18.83 -6.70 -1.54
N TYR A 81 -18.62 -6.31 -0.27
CA TYR A 81 -19.16 -5.08 0.32
C TYR A 81 -18.07 -4.06 0.68
N ILE A 82 -16.84 -4.24 0.18
CA ILE A 82 -15.74 -3.30 0.39
C ILE A 82 -15.52 -2.50 -0.89
N THR A 83 -15.71 -1.18 -0.80
CA THR A 83 -15.37 -0.18 -1.84
C THR A 83 -14.87 1.11 -1.17
N GLY A 84 -14.04 1.88 -1.85
CA GLY A 84 -13.43 3.13 -1.40
C GLY A 84 -12.33 2.98 -0.34
N GLN A 85 -11.93 1.75 0.01
CA GLN A 85 -10.92 1.51 1.04
C GLN A 85 -9.52 1.46 0.45
N ILE A 86 -8.54 1.89 1.24
CA ILE A 86 -7.11 1.76 0.93
C ILE A 86 -6.47 0.94 2.05
N ILE A 87 -6.14 -0.31 1.75
CA ILE A 87 -5.62 -1.25 2.76
C ILE A 87 -4.11 -1.12 2.80
N ALA A 88 -3.56 -0.75 3.97
CA ALA A 88 -2.13 -0.76 4.21
C ALA A 88 -1.62 -2.19 4.35
N VAL A 89 -0.57 -2.51 3.60
CA VAL A 89 0.16 -3.79 3.69
C VAL A 89 1.63 -3.46 3.88
N ASP A 90 1.97 -3.06 5.10
CA ASP A 90 3.23 -2.38 5.41
C ASP A 90 3.87 -2.86 6.72
N GLY A 91 3.41 -3.98 7.26
CA GLY A 91 3.87 -4.52 8.54
C GLY A 91 3.62 -3.62 9.74
N GLY A 92 2.68 -2.66 9.62
CA GLY A 92 2.32 -1.68 10.65
C GLY A 92 3.15 -0.41 10.62
N ARG A 93 3.98 -0.17 9.60
CA ARG A 93 4.87 1.00 9.57
C ARG A 93 4.10 2.32 9.64
N SER A 94 2.94 2.40 8.99
CA SER A 94 2.09 3.61 8.97
C SER A 94 1.39 3.94 10.27
N VAL A 95 1.33 3.01 11.24
CA VAL A 95 0.72 3.24 12.55
C VAL A 95 1.73 3.60 13.65
N GLY A 96 3.03 3.58 13.33
CA GLY A 96 4.07 4.03 14.26
C GLY A 96 4.01 5.54 14.46
N TRP A 97 3.87 5.96 15.72
CA TRP A 97 4.05 7.35 16.15
C TRP A 97 5.54 7.64 16.37
#